data_AF-A0A7W1N804-F1
#
_entry.id   AF-A0A7W1N804-F1
#
_cell.length_a   1.000
_cell.length_b   1.000
_cell.length_c   1.000
_cell.angle_alpha   90.00
_cell.angle_beta   90.00
_cell.angle_gamma   90.00
#
_symmetry.space_group_name_H-M   'P 1'
#
loop_
_entity.id
_entity.type
_entity.pdbx_description
1 polymer ?
#
loop_
_entity_poly.entity_id
_entity_poly.type
_entity_poly.pdbx_seq_one_letter_code
_entity_poly.pdbx_strand_id
1 'polypeptide(L)' 'MRDPRVRAISFTRPVSTDHGVRDEATSLGKRVQLELGGQNPLRVMDDADLGRAVEAATRGAFWSAGQVRTATRRI' A
#
# COMPACT_ATOMS: atom_id res chain seq x y z
N MET A 1 2.48 16.64 14.18
CA MET A 1 3.62 17.04 13.33
C MET A 1 4.21 18.43 13.62
N ARG A 2 3.55 19.29 14.41
CA ARG A 2 3.98 20.68 14.67
C ARG A 2 5.14 20.85 15.65
N ASP A 3 5.60 19.77 16.28
CA ASP A 3 6.82 19.82 17.10
C ASP A 3 8.01 20.29 16.22
N PRO A 4 8.70 21.37 16.61
CA PRO A 4 9.80 21.94 15.82
C PRO A 4 11.00 20.99 15.70
N ARG A 5 11.13 20.02 16.60
CA ARG A 5 12.22 19.01 16.58
C ARG A 5 12.00 17.94 15.51
N VAL A 6 10.76 17.74 15.05
CA VAL A 6 10.44 16.72 14.03
C VAL A 6 10.85 17.23 12.65
N ARG A 7 11.82 16.57 12.02
CA ARG A 7 12.36 16.94 10.69
C ARG A 7 11.84 16.11 9.53
N ALA A 8 11.25 14.95 9.81
CA ALA A 8 10.68 14.05 8.82
C ALA A 8 9.51 13.25 9.39
N ILE A 9 8.64 12.74 8.53
CA ILE A 9 7.51 11.88 8.87
C ILE A 9 7.54 10.65 7.98
N SER A 10 7.41 9.47 8.58
CA SER A 10 7.16 8.21 7.88
C SER A 10 5.80 7.70 8.31
N PHE A 11 4.92 7.43 7.35
CA PHE A 11 3.52 7.10 7.62
C PHE A 11 3.03 5.99 6.70
N THR A 12 2.33 5.01 7.30
CA THR A 12 1.80 3.83 6.60
C THR A 12 0.33 3.67 6.98
N ARG A 13 -0.59 4.05 6.08
CA ARG A 13 -2.05 3.93 6.24
C ARG A 13 -2.75 3.96 4.87
N PRO A 14 -4.04 3.63 4.77
CA PRO A 14 -4.77 3.73 3.49
C PRO A 14 -4.85 5.15 2.92
N VAL A 15 -4.87 5.28 1.57
CA VAL A 15 -4.99 6.56 0.82
C VAL A 15 -6.09 7.49 1.34
N SER A 16 -7.21 6.96 1.83
CA SER A 16 -8.36 7.75 2.29
C SER A 16 -8.05 8.67 3.48
N THR A 17 -6.91 8.49 4.16
CA THR A 17 -6.46 9.34 5.27
C THR A 17 -5.35 10.33 4.86
N ASP A 18 -4.92 10.35 3.59
CA ASP A 18 -3.50 10.64 3.34
C ASP A 18 -3.12 12.05 2.88
N HIS A 19 -3.92 12.67 2.01
CA HIS A 19 -3.53 13.97 1.45
C HIS A 19 -3.31 15.03 2.54
N GLY A 20 -4.10 15.00 3.62
CA GLY A 20 -3.94 15.93 4.73
C GLY A 20 -2.60 15.82 5.46
N VAL A 21 -2.07 14.60 5.66
CA VAL A 21 -0.81 14.41 6.39
C VAL A 21 0.37 14.90 5.56
N ARG A 22 0.40 14.56 4.26
CA ARG A 22 1.41 15.05 3.33
C ARG A 22 1.40 16.58 3.26
N ASP A 23 0.24 17.17 3.07
CA ASP A 23 0.08 18.60 2.81
C ASP A 23 0.44 19.43 4.05
N GLU A 24 -0.01 19.01 5.24
CA GLU A 24 0.38 19.65 6.50
C GLU A 24 1.89 19.50 6.76
N ALA A 25 2.48 18.31 6.54
CA ALA A 25 3.90 18.09 6.79
C ALA A 25 4.81 18.89 5.86
N THR A 26 4.48 18.91 4.57
CA THR A 26 5.26 19.62 3.54
C THR A 26 5.11 21.14 3.65
N SER A 27 3.93 21.66 4.00
CA SER A 27 3.75 23.10 4.27
C SER A 27 4.61 23.58 5.44
N LEU A 28 4.97 22.69 6.38
CA LEU A 28 5.90 22.97 7.49
C LEU A 28 7.37 22.69 7.13
N GLY A 29 7.69 22.43 5.86
CA GLY A 29 9.05 22.18 5.37
C GLY A 29 9.66 20.84 5.82
N LYS A 30 8.83 19.85 6.19
CA LYS A 30 9.29 18.54 6.67
C LYS A 30 9.38 17.54 5.51
N ARG A 31 10.35 16.62 5.58
CA ARG A 31 10.43 15.47 4.65
C ARG A 31 9.31 14.48 4.96
N VAL A 32 8.75 13.84 3.94
CA VAL A 32 7.67 12.85 4.11
C VAL A 32 7.96 11.59 3.29
N GLN A 33 7.69 10.44 3.89
CA GLN A 33 7.61 9.13 3.24
C GLN A 33 6.24 8.53 3.58
N LEU A 34 5.54 8.05 2.56
CA LEU A 34 4.14 7.67 2.64
C LEU A 34 3.94 6.30 1.97
N GLU A 35 3.26 5.39 2.66
CA GLU A 35 2.95 4.05 2.18
C GLU A 35 1.44 3.77 2.23
N LEU A 36 0.77 3.94 1.08
CA LEU A 36 -0.66 4.30 1.05
C LEU A 36 -1.63 3.16 0.75
N GLY A 37 -1.16 1.92 0.85
CA GLY A 37 -1.88 0.77 0.34
C GLY A 37 -1.74 0.63 -1.18
N GLY A 38 -2.56 -0.22 -1.80
CA GLY A 38 -2.48 -0.47 -3.22
C GLY A 38 -3.62 -1.35 -3.74
N GLN A 39 -3.89 -1.22 -5.05
CA GLN A 39 -4.76 -2.12 -5.81
C GLN A 39 -3.87 -3.07 -6.63
N ASN A 40 -3.18 -3.97 -5.94
CA ASN A 40 -2.12 -4.77 -6.58
C ASN A 40 -2.73 -5.79 -7.54
N PRO A 41 -2.30 -5.79 -8.82
CA PRO A 41 -2.74 -6.77 -9.80
C PRO A 41 -1.94 -8.08 -9.71
N LEU A 42 -2.61 -9.20 -9.99
CA LEU A 42 -1.98 -10.47 -10.34
C LEU A 42 -2.35 -10.80 -11.78
N ARG A 43 -1.40 -10.65 -12.71
CA ARG A 43 -1.64 -10.97 -14.11
C ARG A 43 -1.35 -12.44 -14.38
N VAL A 44 -2.35 -13.18 -14.88
CA VAL A 44 -2.19 -14.55 -15.36
C VAL A 44 -2.05 -14.51 -16.88
N MET A 45 -0.98 -15.08 -17.39
CA MET A 45 -0.67 -15.11 -18.84
C MET A 45 -1.25 -16.38 -19.48
N ASP A 46 -1.39 -16.39 -20.80
CA ASP A 46 -2.01 -17.50 -21.54
C ASP A 46 -1.24 -18.83 -21.41
N ASP A 47 0.06 -18.76 -21.13
CA ASP A 47 0.97 -19.88 -20.94
C ASP A 47 1.26 -20.19 -19.46
N ALA A 48 0.55 -19.53 -18.53
CA ALA A 48 0.78 -19.71 -17.10
C ALA A 48 0.38 -21.11 -16.62
N ASP A 49 1.18 -21.68 -15.73
CA ASP A 49 0.77 -22.84 -14.94
C ASP A 49 -0.44 -22.46 -14.08
N LEU A 50 -1.59 -23.03 -14.42
CA LEU A 50 -2.86 -22.69 -13.79
C LEU A 50 -2.91 -23.09 -12.31
N GLY A 51 -2.25 -24.19 -11.93
CA GLY A 51 -2.19 -24.61 -10.52
C GLY A 51 -1.46 -23.59 -9.67
N ARG A 52 -0.31 -23.12 -10.16
CA ARG A 52 0.48 -22.07 -9.49
C ARG A 52 -0.25 -20.73 -9.49
N ALA A 53 -0.97 -20.40 -10.56
CA ALA A 53 -1.77 -19.18 -10.65
C ALA A 53 -2.89 -19.16 -9.60
N VAL A 54 -3.61 -20.28 -9.42
CA VAL A 54 -4.66 -20.41 -8.41
C VAL A 54 -4.11 -20.31 -6.99
N GLU A 55 -2.99 -20.97 -6.71
CA GLU A 55 -2.33 -20.88 -5.40
C GLU A 55 -1.92 -19.44 -5.08
N ALA A 56 -1.26 -18.77 -6.03
CA ALA A 56 -0.83 -17.38 -5.90
C ALA A 56 -2.03 -16.43 -5.73
N ALA A 57 -3.11 -16.62 -6.50
CA ALA A 57 -4.33 -15.82 -6.40
C ALA A 57 -4.98 -15.97 -5.04
N THR A 58 -5.18 -17.21 -4.59
CA THR A 58 -5.89 -17.51 -3.34
C THR A 58 -5.10 -17.00 -2.14
N ARG A 59 -3.80 -17.30 -2.09
CA ARG A 59 -2.94 -16.82 -1.02
C ARG A 59 -2.81 -15.30 -1.05
N GLY A 60 -2.57 -14.72 -2.22
CA GLY A 60 -2.38 -13.28 -2.38
C GLY A 60 -3.62 -12.46 -2.02
N ALA A 61 -4.83 -12.98 -2.29
CA ALA A 61 -6.07 -12.28 -2.01
C ALA A 61 -6.55 -12.45 -0.56
N PHE A 62 -6.39 -13.63 0.03
CA PHE A 62 -7.06 -13.98 1.29
C PHE A 62 -6.15 -14.16 2.50
N TRP A 63 -4.81 -14.14 2.32
CA TRP A 63 -3.88 -14.14 3.44
C TRP A 63 -4.15 -12.95 4.39
N SER A 64 -4.16 -13.20 5.70
CA SER A 64 -4.55 -12.22 6.73
C SER A 64 -5.89 -11.53 6.43
N ALA A 65 -6.87 -12.29 5.93
CA ALA A 65 -8.18 -11.78 5.50
C ALA A 65 -8.10 -10.65 4.45
N GLY A 66 -7.04 -10.64 3.64
CA GLY A 66 -6.80 -9.60 2.63
C GLY A 66 -6.34 -8.25 3.21
N GLN A 67 -6.10 -8.14 4.51
CA GLN A 67 -5.67 -6.91 5.19
C GLN A 67 -4.15 -6.68 5.05
N VAL A 68 -3.64 -6.82 3.83
CA VAL A 68 -2.22 -6.61 3.49
C VAL A 68 -2.11 -5.55 2.40
N ARG A 69 -1.13 -4.65 2.51
CA ARG A 69 -0.89 -3.58 1.52
C ARG A 69 -0.60 -4.14 0.12
N THR A 70 0.03 -5.31 0.05
CA THR A 70 0.39 -6.04 -1.17
C THR A 70 -0.64 -7.10 -1.57
N ALA A 71 -1.80 -7.19 -0.91
CA ALA A 71 -2.81 -8.19 -1.25
C ALA A 71 -3.25 -8.04 -2.72
N THR A 72 -3.50 -9.18 -3.37
CA THR A 72 -4.07 -9.25 -4.71
C THR A 72 -5.51 -8.78 -4.65
N ARG A 73 -5.80 -7.67 -5.33
CA ARG A 73 -7.14 -7.05 -5.37
C ARG A 73 -7.74 -7.00 -6.77
N ARG A 74 -6.94 -7.37 -7.77
CA ARG A 74 -7.33 -7.45 -9.17
C ARG A 74 -6.57 -8.62 -9.78
N ILE A 75 -7.29 -9.53 -10.44
CA ILE A 75 -6.71 -10.61 -11.24
C ILE A 75 -7.00 -10.24 -12.69
#